data_AF-A0A970FHM2-F1
#
_entry.id   AF-A0A970FHM2-F1
#
_cell.length_a   1.000
_cell.length_b   1.000
_cell.length_c   1.000
_cell.angle_alpha   90.00
_cell.angle_beta   90.00
_cell.angle_gamma   90.00
#
_symmetry.space_group_name_H-M   'P 1'
#
loop_
_entity.id
_entity.type
_entity.pdbx_description
1 polymer ?
#
loop_
_entity_poly.entity_id
_entity_poly.type
_entity_poly.pdbx_seq_one_letter_code
_entity_poly.pdbx_strand_id
1 'polypeptide(L)'
;MINFLKRKPVLILIAAAVLCILVILTVRITSRDPGIPVVYEFDEQSGMVRFKVKPNYELTLLQLNYGRVKFPDYDSNTKNLSFSIYELDYGQNEFISFHCSRTDREKEGDAVTYEVIRGTKEVTIIRYRFGFQEDTQIYSY
;
A
#
# COMPACT_ATOMS: atom_id res chain seq x y z
N MET A 1 -26.50 -8.38 58.61
CA MET A 1 -27.15 -8.36 57.28
C MET A 1 -26.74 -7.11 56.51
N ILE A 2 -25.45 -6.96 56.18
CA ILE A 2 -24.91 -5.81 55.45
C ILE A 2 -23.77 -6.38 54.61
N ASN A 3 -23.93 -6.46 53.28
CA ASN A 3 -22.85 -6.59 52.29
C ASN A 3 -23.37 -6.79 50.85
N PHE A 4 -24.68 -6.96 50.65
CA PHE A 4 -25.24 -7.14 49.31
C PHE A 4 -25.37 -5.84 48.49
N LEU A 5 -25.39 -4.68 49.15
CA LEU A 5 -25.52 -3.38 48.47
C LEU A 5 -24.19 -2.77 47.99
N LYS A 6 -23.04 -3.15 48.58
CA LYS A 6 -21.70 -2.65 48.17
C LYS A 6 -21.13 -3.35 46.93
N ARG A 7 -21.64 -4.53 46.55
CA ARG A 7 -21.15 -5.31 45.39
C ARG A 7 -21.78 -4.93 44.05
N LYS A 8 -22.95 -4.28 44.07
CA LYS A 8 -23.68 -3.83 42.87
C LYS A 8 -22.89 -2.83 42.00
N PRO A 9 -22.24 -1.78 42.55
CA PRO A 9 -21.48 -0.85 41.72
C PRO A 9 -20.23 -1.51 41.11
N VAL A 10 -19.62 -2.46 41.82
CA VAL A 10 -18.43 -3.18 41.33
C VAL A 10 -18.78 -4.06 40.11
N LEU A 11 -19.92 -4.75 40.14
CA LEU A 11 -20.38 -5.56 39.01
C LEU A 11 -20.68 -4.70 37.77
N ILE A 12 -21.25 -3.52 37.96
CA ILE A 12 -21.54 -2.57 36.87
C ILE A 12 -20.24 -2.02 36.26
N LEU A 13 -19.26 -1.69 37.10
CA LEU A 13 -17.94 -1.22 36.65
C LEU A 13 -17.19 -2.29 35.85
N ILE A 14 -17.24 -3.56 36.29
CA ILE A 14 -16.64 -4.68 35.55
C ILE A 14 -17.32 -4.87 34.19
N ALA A 15 -18.66 -4.84 34.16
CA ALA A 15 -19.41 -4.98 32.90
C ALA A 15 -19.10 -3.85 31.91
N ALA A 16 -18.99 -2.60 32.38
CA ALA A 16 -18.61 -1.46 31.56
C ALA A 16 -17.17 -1.58 31.03
N ALA A 17 -16.23 -2.03 31.87
CA ALA A 17 -14.84 -2.25 31.45
C ALA A 17 -14.71 -3.34 30.38
N VAL A 18 -15.43 -4.45 30.54
CA VAL A 18 -15.48 -5.53 29.53
C VAL A 18 -16.07 -5.02 28.22
N LEU A 19 -17.15 -4.23 28.27
CA LEU A 19 -17.75 -3.63 27.08
C LEU A 19 -16.78 -2.68 26.37
N CYS A 20 -16.09 -1.81 27.11
CA CYS A 20 -15.06 -0.93 26.54
C CYS A 20 -13.92 -1.71 25.87
N ILE A 21 -13.44 -2.78 26.51
CA ILE A 21 -12.39 -3.64 25.94
C ILE A 21 -12.88 -4.29 24.64
N LEU A 22 -14.11 -4.82 24.63
CA LEU A 22 -14.71 -5.43 23.44
C LEU A 22 -14.85 -4.41 22.30
N VAL A 23 -15.30 -3.19 22.60
CA VAL A 23 -15.41 -2.11 21.59
C VAL A 23 -14.04 -1.75 21.02
N ILE A 24 -13.02 -1.57 21.87
CA ILE A 24 -11.65 -1.26 21.43
C ILE A 24 -11.08 -2.40 20.56
N LEU A 25 -11.33 -3.65 20.93
CA LEU A 25 -10.92 -4.81 20.15
C LEU A 25 -11.62 -4.87 18.80
N THR A 26 -12.94 -4.66 18.75
CA THR A 26 -13.69 -4.62 17.48
C THR A 26 -13.21 -3.49 16.58
N VAL A 27 -12.99 -2.29 17.13
CA VAL A 27 -12.48 -1.13 16.38
C VAL A 27 -11.10 -1.46 15.81
N ARG A 28 -10.16 -2.00 16.60
CA ARG A 28 -8.82 -2.40 16.13
C ARG A 28 -8.86 -3.48 15.05
N ILE A 29 -9.80 -4.42 15.13
CA ILE A 29 -9.94 -5.48 14.12
C ILE A 29 -10.48 -4.88 12.81
N THR A 30 -11.43 -3.95 12.89
CA THR A 30 -12.00 -3.28 11.71
C THR A 30 -11.09 -2.21 11.10
N SER A 31 -10.27 -1.55 11.91
CA SER A 31 -9.39 -0.44 11.52
C SER A 31 -8.00 -0.88 11.09
N ARG A 32 -7.83 -2.13 10.63
CA ARG A 32 -6.60 -2.53 9.95
C ARG A 32 -6.47 -1.68 8.70
N ASP A 33 -5.68 -0.62 8.81
CA ASP A 33 -5.26 0.23 7.71
C ASP A 33 -4.94 -0.70 6.52
N PRO A 34 -5.68 -0.58 5.41
CA PRO A 34 -5.37 -1.35 4.22
C PRO A 34 -4.00 -0.86 3.76
N GLY A 35 -2.95 -1.57 4.21
CA GLY A 35 -1.57 -1.19 3.93
C GLY A 35 -1.35 -1.10 2.42
N ILE A 36 -0.31 -0.40 2.01
CA ILE A 36 -0.06 -0.08 0.59
C ILE A 36 -0.16 -1.35 -0.28
N PRO A 37 -0.98 -1.35 -1.35
CA PRO A 37 -1.33 -2.57 -2.10
C PRO A 37 -0.18 -3.10 -2.97
N VAL A 38 0.81 -2.25 -3.24
CA VAL A 38 1.95 -2.54 -4.11
C VAL A 38 3.24 -2.29 -3.35
N VAL A 39 4.22 -3.16 -3.56
CA VAL A 39 5.61 -2.94 -3.14
C VAL A 39 6.48 -2.80 -4.37
N TYR A 40 7.60 -2.11 -4.24
CA TYR A 40 8.56 -1.93 -5.32
C TYR A 40 9.97 -2.28 -4.85
N GLU A 41 10.80 -2.66 -5.82
CA GLU A 41 12.23 -2.89 -5.65
C GLU A 41 12.97 -2.40 -6.89
N PHE A 42 14.22 -2.01 -6.71
CA PHE A 42 15.13 -1.62 -7.78
C PHE A 42 16.38 -2.52 -7.72
N ASP A 43 16.72 -3.12 -8.85
CA ASP A 43 17.96 -3.87 -9.02
C ASP A 43 18.99 -2.96 -9.68
N GLU A 44 19.96 -2.49 -8.88
CA GLU A 44 21.03 -1.60 -9.31
C GLU A 44 21.92 -2.20 -10.40
N GLN A 45 22.07 -3.54 -10.45
CA GLN A 45 22.94 -4.19 -11.42
C GLN A 45 22.29 -4.25 -12.81
N SER A 46 20.99 -4.54 -12.85
CA SER A 46 20.25 -4.67 -14.12
C SER A 46 19.51 -3.39 -14.52
N GLY A 47 19.39 -2.42 -13.63
CA GLY A 47 18.58 -1.22 -13.82
C GLY A 47 17.07 -1.51 -13.87
N MET A 48 16.64 -2.66 -13.34
CA MET A 48 15.23 -3.08 -13.40
C MET A 48 14.46 -2.55 -12.20
N VAL A 49 13.33 -1.89 -12.46
CA VAL A 49 12.35 -1.54 -11.44
C VAL A 49 11.26 -2.61 -11.47
N ARG A 50 10.97 -3.25 -10.33
CA ARG A 50 9.94 -4.28 -10.21
C ARG A 50 8.90 -3.85 -9.19
N PHE A 51 7.64 -3.93 -9.57
CA PHE A 51 6.47 -3.73 -8.72
C PHE A 51 5.79 -5.06 -8.49
N LYS A 52 5.29 -5.27 -7.28
CA LYS A 52 4.57 -6.47 -6.89
C LYS A 52 3.30 -6.12 -6.14
N VAL A 53 2.16 -6.56 -6.67
CA VAL A 53 0.87 -6.43 -5.98
C VAL A 53 0.84 -7.46 -4.84
N LYS A 54 0.47 -7.02 -3.63
CA LYS A 54 0.43 -7.88 -2.45
C LYS A 54 -0.62 -9.00 -2.62
N PRO A 55 -0.45 -10.16 -1.96
CA PRO A 55 -1.30 -11.33 -2.16
C PRO A 55 -2.81 -11.07 -1.96
N ASN A 56 -3.17 -10.22 -0.99
CA ASN A 56 -4.55 -9.88 -0.62
C ASN A 56 -5.19 -8.76 -1.46
N TYR A 57 -4.52 -8.38 -2.54
CA TYR A 57 -4.99 -7.38 -3.51
C TYR A 57 -5.03 -7.98 -4.91
N GLU A 58 -6.00 -7.55 -5.69
CA GLU A 58 -6.10 -7.82 -7.13
C GLU A 58 -5.95 -6.53 -7.90
N LEU A 59 -5.16 -6.57 -8.97
CA LEU A 59 -5.00 -5.44 -9.87
C LEU A 59 -6.26 -5.31 -10.73
N THR A 60 -6.93 -4.15 -10.65
CA THR A 60 -8.12 -3.85 -11.46
C THR A 60 -7.78 -2.94 -12.63
N LEU A 61 -6.84 -2.02 -12.45
CA LEU A 61 -6.34 -1.13 -13.50
C LEU A 61 -4.87 -0.83 -13.28
N LEU A 62 -4.10 -0.90 -14.37
CA LEU A 62 -2.74 -0.39 -14.47
C LEU A 62 -2.72 0.71 -15.52
N GLN A 63 -2.16 1.86 -15.15
CA GLN A 63 -2.06 3.01 -16.04
C GLN A 63 -0.63 3.56 -16.03
N LEU A 64 -0.11 3.85 -17.22
CA LEU A 64 1.06 4.69 -17.43
C LEU A 64 0.56 6.07 -17.85
N ASN A 65 0.96 7.14 -17.15
CA ASN A 65 0.35 8.45 -17.41
C ASN A 65 1.04 9.21 -18.53
N TYR A 66 2.35 9.01 -18.72
CA TYR A 66 3.11 9.66 -19.79
C TYR A 66 3.45 8.72 -20.95
N GLY A 67 3.44 7.40 -20.73
CA GLY A 67 3.69 6.40 -21.78
C GLY A 67 5.11 6.46 -22.34
N ARG A 68 6.09 6.86 -21.51
CA ARG A 68 7.52 6.97 -21.87
C ARG A 68 8.24 5.63 -21.75
N VAL A 69 7.74 4.76 -20.88
CA VAL A 69 8.18 3.35 -20.82
C VAL A 69 7.22 2.48 -21.63
N LYS A 70 7.69 1.36 -22.16
CA LYS A 70 6.80 0.38 -22.77
C LYS A 70 5.85 -0.16 -21.73
N PHE A 71 4.60 -0.42 -22.13
CA PHE A 71 3.62 -1.02 -21.23
C PHE A 71 4.16 -2.38 -20.78
N PRO A 72 4.49 -2.56 -19.49
CA PRO A 72 5.13 -3.79 -19.06
C PRO A 72 4.07 -4.90 -18.97
N ASP A 73 4.45 -6.11 -19.36
CA ASP A 73 3.57 -7.28 -19.21
C ASP A 73 3.36 -7.54 -17.72
N TYR A 74 2.14 -7.31 -17.24
CA TYR A 74 1.75 -7.71 -15.90
C TYR A 74 1.52 -9.22 -15.87
N ASP A 75 2.31 -9.93 -15.07
CA ASP A 75 2.12 -11.35 -14.84
C ASP A 75 1.12 -11.55 -13.70
N SER A 76 -0.12 -11.93 -14.04
CA SER A 76 -1.18 -12.18 -13.07
C SER A 76 -0.90 -13.34 -12.10
N ASN A 77 -0.02 -14.28 -12.45
CA ASN A 77 0.34 -15.40 -11.59
C ASN A 77 1.32 -14.95 -10.50
N THR A 78 2.37 -14.22 -10.88
CA THR A 78 3.37 -13.73 -9.93
C THR A 78 3.00 -12.38 -9.30
N LYS A 79 1.96 -11.73 -9.84
CA LYS A 79 1.48 -10.38 -9.52
C LYS A 79 2.57 -9.31 -9.67
N ASN A 80 3.50 -9.54 -10.60
CA ASN A 80 4.65 -8.68 -10.82
C ASN A 80 4.49 -7.85 -12.10
N LEU A 81 5.08 -6.67 -12.06
CA LEU A 81 5.30 -5.78 -13.19
C LEU A 81 6.76 -5.33 -13.15
N SER A 82 7.47 -5.32 -14.27
CA SER A 82 8.84 -4.80 -14.29
C SER A 82 9.17 -4.13 -15.60
N PHE A 83 9.96 -3.06 -15.53
CA PHE A 83 10.53 -2.40 -16.69
C PHE A 83 11.95 -1.93 -16.40
N SER A 84 12.70 -1.63 -17.46
CA SER A 84 14.07 -1.14 -17.31
C SER A 84 14.07 0.38 -17.16
N ILE A 85 14.78 0.90 -16.16
CA ILE A 85 14.94 2.36 -16.01
C ILE A 85 15.58 3.00 -17.26
N TYR A 86 16.33 2.21 -18.04
CA TYR A 86 16.99 2.68 -19.25
C TYR A 86 16.04 3.02 -20.40
N GLU A 87 14.75 2.68 -20.28
CA GLU A 87 13.69 3.12 -21.20
C GLU A 87 13.36 4.61 -21.05
N LEU A 88 13.69 5.22 -19.90
CA LEU A 88 13.57 6.66 -19.69
C LEU A 88 14.86 7.36 -20.07
N ASP A 89 14.80 8.50 -20.77
CA ASP A 89 15.99 9.34 -20.92
C ASP A 89 16.37 9.99 -19.58
N TYR A 90 17.60 10.48 -19.47
CA TYR A 90 18.05 11.23 -18.29
C TYR A 90 17.17 12.46 -18.05
N GLY A 91 16.74 12.63 -16.79
CA GLY A 91 15.84 13.71 -16.36
C GLY A 91 14.37 13.46 -16.70
N GLN A 92 14.03 12.35 -17.35
CA GLN A 92 12.64 11.96 -17.55
C GLN A 92 12.10 11.13 -16.39
N ASN A 93 10.79 11.16 -16.27
CA ASN A 93 10.01 10.41 -15.31
C ASN A 93 8.82 9.69 -15.97
N GLU A 94 8.32 8.64 -15.32
CA GLU A 94 7.04 8.02 -15.63
C GLU A 94 6.18 7.94 -14.37
N PHE A 95 4.87 8.12 -14.51
CA PHE A 95 3.92 7.85 -13.45
C PHE A 95 3.19 6.55 -13.73
N ILE A 96 3.21 5.64 -12.76
CA ILE A 96 2.63 4.31 -12.85
C ILE A 96 1.57 4.20 -11.76
N SER A 97 0.31 4.21 -12.18
CA SER A 97 -0.84 4.14 -11.28
C SER A 97 -1.39 2.72 -11.24
N PHE A 98 -1.49 2.18 -10.02
CA PHE A 98 -2.10 0.90 -9.72
C PHE A 98 -3.41 1.14 -9.00
N HIS A 99 -4.50 0.63 -9.55
CA HIS A 99 -5.76 0.51 -8.86
C HIS A 99 -5.94 -0.94 -8.48
N CYS A 100 -6.10 -1.18 -7.19
CA CYS A 100 -6.18 -2.53 -6.63
C CYS A 100 -7.45 -2.67 -5.79
N SER A 101 -8.14 -3.79 -5.90
CA SER A 101 -9.24 -4.17 -5.00
C SER A 101 -8.74 -5.18 -3.98
N ARG A 102 -9.13 -5.01 -2.72
CA ARG A 102 -8.91 -6.04 -1.71
C ARG A 102 -9.75 -7.28 -2.01
N THR A 103 -9.15 -8.46 -1.95
CA THR A 103 -9.87 -9.72 -2.20
C THR A 103 -10.92 -10.05 -1.13
N ASP A 104 -10.76 -9.49 0.09
CA ASP A 104 -11.64 -9.72 1.24
C ASP A 104 -12.73 -8.64 1.42
N ARG A 105 -12.76 -7.60 0.57
CA ARG A 105 -13.73 -6.51 0.63
C ARG A 105 -14.18 -6.12 -0.76
N GLU A 106 -15.44 -6.39 -1.09
CA GLU A 106 -15.98 -6.24 -2.45
C GLU A 106 -15.91 -4.83 -3.07
N LYS A 107 -15.56 -3.76 -2.34
CA LYS A 107 -15.78 -2.38 -2.84
C LYS A 107 -14.73 -1.31 -2.47
N GLU A 108 -13.65 -1.66 -1.78
CA GLU A 108 -12.63 -0.68 -1.41
C GLU A 108 -11.45 -0.80 -2.39
N GLY A 109 -11.48 0.05 -3.42
CA GLY A 109 -10.38 0.20 -4.36
C GLY A 109 -9.31 1.12 -3.76
N ASP A 110 -8.11 0.60 -3.56
CA ASP A 110 -6.93 1.38 -3.19
C ASP A 110 -6.19 1.78 -4.47
N ALA A 111 -5.97 3.08 -4.65
CA ALA A 111 -5.13 3.61 -5.71
C ALA A 111 -3.78 4.07 -5.14
N VAL A 112 -2.70 3.62 -5.76
CA VAL A 112 -1.34 4.06 -5.47
C VAL A 112 -0.64 4.42 -6.77
N THR A 113 0.09 5.54 -6.77
CA THR A 113 0.86 5.98 -7.93
C THR A 113 2.32 6.03 -7.57
N TYR A 114 3.18 5.55 -8.46
CA TYR A 114 4.62 5.67 -8.35
C TYR A 114 5.13 6.61 -9.43
N GLU A 115 5.89 7.61 -9.04
CA GLU A 115 6.73 8.38 -9.96
C GLU A 115 8.12 7.77 -9.96
N VAL A 116 8.59 7.35 -11.13
CA VAL A 116 9.94 6.82 -11.31
C VAL A 116 10.73 7.80 -12.16
N ILE A 117 11.80 8.35 -11.61
CA ILE A 117 12.63 9.39 -12.23
C ILE A 117 14.03 8.81 -12.47
N ARG A 118 14.54 8.93 -13.70
CA ARG A 118 15.91 8.57 -14.03
C ARG A 118 16.82 9.79 -13.94
N GLY A 119 17.69 9.81 -12.93
CA GLY A 119 18.83 10.73 -12.85
C GLY A 119 20.05 10.19 -13.61
N THR A 120 21.15 10.94 -13.59
CA THR A 120 22.40 10.58 -14.30
C THR A 120 23.11 9.37 -13.69
N LYS A 121 23.04 9.22 -12.36
CA LYS A 121 23.61 8.11 -11.56
C LYS A 121 22.66 7.65 -10.46
N GLU A 122 21.40 8.03 -10.58
CA GLU A 122 20.41 7.77 -9.55
C GLU A 122 19.05 7.45 -10.14
N VAL A 123 18.27 6.67 -9.41
CA VAL A 123 16.86 6.44 -9.67
C VAL A 123 16.10 6.93 -8.45
N THR A 124 15.12 7.81 -8.66
CA THR A 124 14.21 8.23 -7.60
C THR A 124 12.87 7.56 -7.83
N ILE A 125 12.35 6.89 -6.81
CA ILE A 125 11.00 6.31 -6.80
C ILE A 125 10.20 7.01 -5.71
N ILE A 126 9.11 7.68 -6.09
CA ILE A 126 8.24 8.42 -5.19
C ILE A 126 6.88 7.76 -5.18
N ARG A 127 6.34 7.46 -3.99
CA ARG A 127 4.99 6.90 -3.83
C ARG A 127 3.99 7.98 -3.45
N TYR A 128 2.86 7.98 -4.14
CA TYR A 128 1.70 8.82 -3.86
C TYR A 128 0.47 7.97 -3.52
N ARG A 129 -0.28 8.39 -2.49
CA ARG A 129 -1.59 7.84 -2.14
C ARG A 129 -2.57 8.98 -1.91
N PHE A 130 -3.76 8.89 -2.50
CA PHE A 130 -4.78 9.95 -2.44
C PHE A 130 -4.26 11.35 -2.85
N GLY A 131 -3.26 11.41 -3.74
CA GLY A 131 -2.62 12.66 -4.19
C GLY A 131 -1.54 13.21 -3.25
N PHE A 132 -1.27 12.58 -2.11
CA PHE A 132 -0.22 12.98 -1.19
C PHE A 132 1.02 12.10 -1.36
N GLN A 133 2.20 12.72 -1.34
CA GLN A 133 3.48 12.00 -1.31
C GLN A 133 3.64 11.33 0.06
N GLU A 134 3.85 10.02 0.05
CA GLU A 134 4.01 9.22 1.27
C GLU A 134 5.45 8.77 1.52
N ASP A 135 6.21 8.52 0.45
CA ASP A 135 7.54 7.90 0.52
C ASP A 135 8.39 8.28 -0.69
N THR A 136 9.70 8.35 -0.48
CA THR A 136 10.70 8.67 -1.50
C THR A 136 11.93 7.83 -1.23
N GLN A 137 12.34 7.05 -2.22
CA GLN A 137 13.58 6.29 -2.18
C GLN A 137 14.47 6.71 -3.34
N ILE A 138 15.76 6.84 -3.06
CA ILE A 138 16.78 7.20 -4.04
C ILE A 138 17.82 6.08 -4.03
N TYR A 139 18.04 5.52 -5.21
CA TYR A 139 19.04 4.47 -5.45
C TYR A 139 20.17 5.06 -6.28
N SER A 140 21.41 4.72 -5.95
CA SER A 140 22.57 5.10 -6.76
C SER A 140 23.07 3.87 -7.51
N TYR A 141 23.41 4.02 -8.79
CA TYR A 141 23.87 2.93 -9.65
C TYR A 141 25.00 3.38 -10.59
#